data_AF-A0A971U522-F1
#
_entry.id   AF-A0A971U522-F1
#
_cell.length_a   1.000
_cell.length_b   1.000
_cell.length_c   1.000
_cell.angle_alpha   90.00
_cell.angle_beta   90.00
_cell.angle_gamma   90.00
#
_symmetry.space_group_name_H-M   'P 1'
#
loop_
_entity.id
_entity.type
_entity.pdbx_description
1 polymer ?
#
loop_
_entity_poly.entity_id
_entity_poly.type
_entity_poly.pdbx_seq_one_letter_code
_entity_poly.pdbx_strand_id
1 'polypeptide(L)'
;MTTSSRSQAAFTNRPTLTATEDEFLLFIHPGLKERAKVIRGYRWDVQRRCWVYPRTKAVWDALVAEFGDELTRAARVRPVPSEEAPTPEDQRERMRELEQENAELREALNAPVHVVLDADLERTEDAQIAELSRQLEEARGQLVATRALADATIADLRREARGNEAQREGLKKELASARQALEGLQQELLERTRGSDLQVQLKQMALDATGNDSTFAPVLRELELSGELPLRVGRLLEDRLRWLLHRPESERDSLYDLIQQATDLEVLPRDAVDMAHLIRRQRNTIAHAAGYEPTFMVRSLLCLYAMALLWPELPRGQPWAEQGGLRES
;
A
#
# COMPACT_ATOMS: atom_id res chain seq x y z
N MET A 1 -53.89 10.56 -10.11
CA MET A 1 -54.78 11.73 -10.33
C MET A 1 -55.72 11.36 -11.48
N THR A 2 -56.74 10.54 -11.26
CA THR A 2 -58.10 10.95 -10.86
C THR A 2 -58.56 12.23 -11.56
N THR A 3 -59.10 12.07 -12.77
CA THR A 3 -59.97 13.07 -13.39
C THR A 3 -61.30 12.42 -13.72
N SER A 4 -62.26 12.71 -12.86
CA SER A 4 -63.69 12.47 -13.05
C SER A 4 -64.17 13.24 -14.28
N SER A 5 -64.57 12.52 -15.33
CA SER A 5 -65.34 13.11 -16.43
C SER A 5 -66.82 12.97 -16.12
N ARG A 6 -67.40 14.09 -15.65
CA ARG A 6 -68.83 14.34 -15.51
C ARG A 6 -69.56 13.99 -16.81
N SER A 7 -70.35 12.93 -16.78
CA SER A 7 -71.28 12.59 -17.86
C SER A 7 -72.41 13.62 -17.92
N GLN A 8 -72.31 14.51 -18.89
CA GLN A 8 -73.36 15.44 -19.33
C GLN A 8 -74.59 14.62 -19.79
N ALA A 9 -75.65 14.57 -18.98
CA ALA A 9 -76.92 14.00 -19.40
C ALA A 9 -77.58 14.95 -20.42
N ALA A 10 -77.50 14.58 -21.69
CA ALA A 10 -78.20 15.24 -22.79
C ALA A 10 -79.71 15.15 -22.55
N PHE A 11 -80.39 16.30 -22.47
CA PHE A 11 -81.85 16.33 -22.43
C PHE A 11 -82.39 15.91 -23.80
N THR A 12 -82.84 14.66 -23.91
CA THR A 12 -83.54 14.17 -25.10
C THR A 12 -84.91 14.85 -25.18
N ASN A 13 -85.28 15.37 -26.36
CA ASN A 13 -86.55 16.07 -26.60
C ASN A 13 -87.81 15.19 -26.49
N ARG A 14 -87.68 13.92 -26.06
CA ARG A 14 -88.80 12.98 -25.87
C ARG A 14 -88.89 12.58 -24.39
N PRO A 15 -90.10 12.63 -23.80
CA PRO A 15 -90.31 12.20 -22.42
C PRO A 15 -89.97 10.71 -22.28
N THR A 16 -89.18 10.36 -21.26
CA THR A 16 -88.79 8.97 -20.96
C THR A 16 -89.33 8.59 -19.59
N LEU A 17 -90.02 7.45 -19.52
CA LEU A 17 -90.58 6.91 -18.29
C LEU A 17 -89.83 5.63 -17.89
N THR A 18 -89.29 5.60 -16.69
CA THR A 18 -88.71 4.40 -16.07
C THR A 18 -89.44 4.09 -14.78
N ALA A 19 -89.45 2.83 -14.36
CA ALA A 19 -90.11 2.39 -13.13
C ALA A 19 -89.09 1.69 -12.22
N THR A 20 -89.13 2.02 -10.94
CA THR A 20 -88.49 1.28 -9.85
C THR A 20 -89.54 0.46 -9.10
N GLU A 21 -89.13 -0.35 -8.10
CA GLU A 21 -90.03 -1.23 -7.34
C GLU A 21 -91.28 -0.48 -6.83
N ASP A 22 -91.10 0.74 -6.29
CA ASP A 22 -92.20 1.49 -5.65
C ASP A 22 -92.65 2.76 -6.39
N GLU A 23 -91.95 3.19 -7.44
CA GLU A 23 -92.10 4.56 -8.00
C GLU A 23 -91.93 4.63 -9.52
N PHE A 24 -92.62 5.58 -10.15
CA PHE A 24 -92.44 5.96 -11.56
C PHE A 24 -91.55 7.21 -11.67
N LEU A 25 -90.53 7.15 -12.52
CA LEU A 25 -89.56 8.22 -12.77
C LEU A 25 -89.75 8.75 -14.19
N LEU A 26 -90.21 9.99 -14.31
CA LEU A 26 -90.47 10.67 -15.58
C LEU A 26 -89.40 11.73 -15.85
N PHE A 27 -88.64 11.53 -16.93
CA PHE A 27 -87.61 12.46 -17.41
C PHE A 27 -88.16 13.27 -18.59
N ILE A 28 -88.27 14.58 -18.42
CA ILE A 28 -88.81 15.50 -19.44
C ILE A 28 -87.92 16.73 -19.66
N HIS A 29 -88.02 17.33 -20.85
CA HIS A 29 -87.40 18.62 -21.13
C HIS A 29 -88.08 19.76 -20.32
N PRO A 30 -87.36 20.79 -19.84
CA PRO A 30 -87.92 21.87 -19.00
C PRO A 30 -89.18 22.57 -19.56
N GLY A 31 -89.32 22.63 -20.89
CA GLY A 31 -90.49 23.21 -21.55
C GLY A 31 -91.81 22.45 -21.35
N LEU A 32 -91.76 21.18 -20.91
CA LEU A 32 -92.94 20.34 -20.66
C LEU A 32 -93.31 20.26 -19.16
N LYS A 33 -92.65 21.06 -18.31
CA LYS A 33 -92.83 21.07 -16.85
C LYS A 33 -94.28 21.28 -16.43
N GLU A 34 -95.02 22.13 -17.12
CA GLU A 34 -96.41 22.43 -16.75
C GLU A 34 -97.34 21.23 -16.97
N ARG A 35 -97.09 20.37 -17.97
CA ARG A 35 -97.85 19.12 -18.19
C ARG A 35 -97.60 18.10 -17.07
N ALA A 36 -96.37 18.01 -16.57
CA ALA A 36 -96.04 17.09 -15.47
C ALA A 36 -96.74 17.48 -14.16
N LYS A 37 -96.90 18.78 -13.89
CA LYS A 37 -97.60 19.24 -12.68
C LYS A 37 -99.10 18.95 -12.67
N VAL A 38 -99.72 18.67 -13.82
CA VAL A 38 -101.15 18.34 -13.90
C VAL A 38 -101.45 17.03 -13.17
N ILE A 39 -100.50 16.09 -13.18
CA ILE A 39 -100.63 14.78 -12.55
C ILE A 39 -100.41 14.91 -11.04
N ARG A 40 -101.45 14.66 -10.24
CA ARG A 40 -101.39 14.80 -8.79
C ARG A 40 -100.41 13.82 -8.14
N GLY A 41 -99.75 14.26 -7.06
CA GLY A 41 -98.79 13.46 -6.31
C GLY A 41 -97.36 13.52 -6.85
N TYR A 42 -97.05 14.49 -7.70
CA TYR A 42 -95.71 14.70 -8.23
C TYR A 42 -94.74 15.15 -7.14
N ARG A 43 -93.48 14.71 -7.25
CA ARG A 43 -92.34 15.31 -6.54
C ARG A 43 -91.17 15.48 -7.50
N TRP A 44 -90.51 16.63 -7.49
CA TRP A 44 -89.31 16.86 -8.29
C TRP A 44 -88.08 16.39 -7.51
N ASP A 45 -87.34 15.42 -8.05
CA ASP A 45 -86.08 14.96 -7.49
C ASP A 45 -84.92 15.75 -8.12
N VAL A 46 -84.26 16.59 -7.31
CA VAL A 46 -83.15 17.45 -7.74
C VAL A 46 -81.90 16.64 -8.07
N GLN A 47 -81.67 15.50 -7.40
CA GLN A 47 -80.48 14.67 -7.61
C GLN A 47 -80.60 13.88 -8.91
N ARG A 48 -81.78 13.30 -9.17
CA ARG A 48 -82.04 12.51 -10.38
C ARG A 48 -82.53 13.35 -11.56
N ARG A 49 -82.88 14.61 -11.33
CA ARG A 49 -83.43 15.57 -12.32
C ARG A 49 -84.67 15.02 -13.04
N CYS A 50 -85.54 14.35 -12.30
CA CYS A 50 -86.77 13.74 -12.82
C CYS A 50 -87.99 14.01 -11.92
N TRP A 51 -89.17 13.85 -12.49
CA TRP A 51 -90.43 13.85 -11.76
C TRP A 51 -90.71 12.45 -11.25
N VAL A 52 -90.91 12.32 -9.95
CA VAL A 52 -91.22 11.03 -9.32
C VAL A 52 -92.70 11.00 -8.97
N TYR A 53 -93.34 9.86 -9.25
CA TYR A 53 -94.72 9.60 -8.93
C TYR A 53 -94.89 8.24 -8.22
N PRO A 54 -95.90 8.08 -7.35
CA PRO A 54 -96.20 6.79 -6.73
C PRO A 54 -96.60 5.73 -7.78
N ARG A 55 -96.13 4.48 -7.62
CA ARG A 55 -96.46 3.37 -8.53
C ARG A 55 -97.89 2.85 -8.29
N THR A 56 -98.87 3.67 -8.66
CA THR A 56 -100.30 3.32 -8.58
C THR A 56 -100.93 3.33 -9.97
N LYS A 57 -101.99 2.54 -10.16
CA LYS A 57 -102.71 2.43 -11.44
C LYS A 57 -103.25 3.79 -11.91
N ALA A 58 -103.81 4.59 -10.99
CA ALA A 58 -104.36 5.91 -11.33
C ALA A 58 -103.29 6.88 -11.86
N VAL A 59 -102.07 6.82 -11.32
CA VAL A 59 -100.94 7.63 -11.78
C VAL A 59 -100.43 7.13 -13.14
N TRP A 60 -100.39 5.81 -13.35
CA TRP A 60 -100.03 5.24 -14.65
C TRP A 60 -101.01 5.67 -15.76
N ASP A 61 -102.31 5.57 -15.50
CA ASP A 61 -103.34 5.97 -16.46
C ASP A 61 -103.26 7.48 -16.78
N ALA A 62 -102.96 8.33 -15.79
CA ALA A 62 -102.75 9.77 -16.00
C ALA A 62 -101.44 10.08 -16.78
N LEU A 63 -100.36 9.36 -16.50
CA LEU A 63 -99.09 9.49 -17.24
C LEU A 63 -99.24 9.07 -18.71
N VAL A 64 -100.02 8.01 -18.97
CA VAL A 64 -100.34 7.57 -20.32
C VAL A 64 -101.28 8.55 -21.02
N ALA A 65 -102.26 9.14 -20.33
CA ALA A 65 -103.14 10.15 -20.93
C ALA A 65 -102.40 11.43 -21.33
N GLU A 66 -101.48 11.90 -20.49
CA GLU A 66 -100.76 13.16 -20.73
C GLU A 66 -99.58 13.01 -21.68
N PHE A 67 -98.81 11.91 -21.62
CA PHE A 67 -97.56 11.76 -22.37
C PHE A 67 -97.55 10.56 -23.35
N GLY A 68 -98.64 9.78 -23.42
CA GLY A 68 -98.71 8.47 -24.06
C GLY A 68 -98.24 8.38 -25.52
N ASP A 69 -98.46 9.43 -26.32
CA ASP A 69 -98.06 9.45 -27.73
C ASP A 69 -96.58 9.85 -27.94
N GLU A 70 -95.96 10.48 -26.94
CA GLU A 70 -94.58 10.99 -26.99
C GLU A 70 -93.56 10.09 -26.24
N LEU A 71 -94.04 9.13 -25.44
CA LEU A 71 -93.21 8.20 -24.68
C LEU A 71 -92.46 7.20 -25.58
N THR A 72 -91.15 7.07 -25.38
CA THR A 72 -90.28 6.14 -26.11
C THR A 72 -90.78 4.68 -25.96
N ARG A 73 -90.91 3.96 -27.09
CA ARG A 73 -91.52 2.61 -27.22
C ARG A 73 -91.05 1.55 -26.19
N ALA A 74 -89.86 1.71 -25.59
CA ALA A 74 -89.29 0.81 -24.59
C ALA A 74 -89.96 0.89 -23.19
N ALA A 75 -90.82 1.89 -22.93
CA ALA A 75 -91.51 2.06 -21.65
C ALA A 75 -92.92 1.43 -21.60
N ARG A 76 -93.35 0.73 -22.65
CA ARG A 76 -94.67 0.09 -22.77
C ARG A 76 -94.65 -1.40 -22.39
N VAL A 77 -94.03 -1.76 -21.26
CA VAL A 77 -94.08 -3.14 -20.75
C VAL A 77 -95.22 -3.27 -19.73
N ARG A 78 -96.32 -3.87 -20.18
CA ARG A 78 -97.42 -4.36 -19.33
C ARG A 78 -96.92 -5.61 -18.57
N PRO A 79 -97.21 -5.79 -17.27
CA PRO A 79 -96.87 -7.05 -16.59
C PRO A 79 -97.65 -8.20 -17.23
N VAL A 80 -96.95 -9.25 -17.68
CA VAL A 80 -97.56 -10.48 -18.23
C VAL A 80 -97.75 -11.48 -17.08
N PRO A 81 -98.89 -12.21 -17.01
CA PRO A 81 -99.13 -13.20 -15.95
C PRO A 81 -98.30 -14.48 -16.16
N SER A 82 -97.82 -15.06 -15.06
CA SER A 82 -97.10 -16.33 -14.97
C SER A 82 -97.95 -17.54 -15.41
N GLU A 83 -97.31 -18.50 -16.09
CA GLU A 83 -97.85 -19.84 -16.31
C GLU A 83 -98.05 -20.59 -14.98
N GLU A 84 -99.03 -21.51 -14.98
CA GLU A 84 -99.61 -22.16 -13.80
C GLU A 84 -98.54 -22.78 -12.87
N ALA A 85 -98.64 -22.43 -11.58
CA ALA A 85 -97.74 -22.92 -10.54
C ALA A 85 -97.93 -24.43 -10.32
N PRO A 86 -96.87 -25.26 -10.41
CA PRO A 86 -96.93 -26.64 -9.94
C PRO A 86 -97.19 -26.68 -8.44
N THR A 87 -97.86 -27.73 -7.98
CA THR A 87 -98.32 -27.89 -6.60
C THR A 87 -97.14 -27.80 -5.60
N PRO A 88 -97.34 -27.20 -4.40
CA PRO A 88 -96.27 -26.98 -3.43
C PRO A 88 -95.57 -28.26 -2.94
N GLU A 89 -96.21 -29.43 -3.11
CA GLU A 89 -95.64 -30.73 -2.76
C GLU A 89 -94.59 -31.18 -3.78
N ASP A 90 -94.88 -31.08 -5.08
CA ASP A 90 -93.94 -31.44 -6.16
C ASP A 90 -92.66 -30.58 -6.12
N GLN A 91 -92.80 -29.30 -5.77
CA GLN A 91 -91.65 -28.41 -5.59
C GLN A 91 -90.79 -28.82 -4.39
N ARG A 92 -91.40 -29.31 -3.30
CA ARG A 92 -90.68 -29.72 -2.08
C ARG A 92 -89.96 -31.05 -2.28
N GLU A 93 -90.58 -32.00 -2.97
CA GLU A 93 -89.92 -33.27 -3.28
C GLU A 93 -88.73 -33.05 -4.21
N ARG A 94 -88.90 -32.22 -5.25
CA ARG A 94 -87.80 -31.90 -6.16
C ARG A 94 -86.67 -31.13 -5.48
N MET A 95 -86.99 -30.22 -4.55
CA MET A 95 -85.97 -29.55 -3.74
C MET A 95 -85.19 -30.54 -2.88
N ARG A 96 -85.86 -31.51 -2.25
CA ARG A 96 -85.17 -32.53 -1.42
C ARG A 96 -84.28 -33.45 -2.25
N GLU A 97 -84.73 -33.91 -3.41
CA GLU A 97 -83.89 -34.72 -4.32
C GLU A 97 -82.65 -33.93 -4.75
N LEU A 98 -82.82 -32.69 -5.18
CA LEU A 98 -81.71 -31.84 -5.61
C LEU A 98 -80.77 -31.51 -4.44
N GLU A 99 -81.27 -31.35 -3.23
CA GLU A 99 -80.45 -31.16 -2.02
C GLU A 99 -79.66 -32.42 -1.68
N GLN A 100 -80.26 -33.59 -1.83
CA GLN A 100 -79.62 -34.88 -1.58
C GLN A 100 -78.56 -35.19 -2.65
N GLU A 101 -78.85 -34.99 -3.93
CA GLU A 101 -77.87 -35.10 -5.02
C GLU A 101 -76.73 -34.08 -4.85
N ASN A 102 -77.03 -32.84 -4.43
CA ASN A 102 -75.98 -31.86 -4.14
C ASN A 102 -75.11 -32.28 -2.94
N ALA A 103 -75.68 -32.91 -1.92
CA ALA A 103 -74.92 -33.42 -0.78
C ALA A 103 -73.99 -34.56 -1.22
N GLU A 104 -74.51 -35.52 -1.98
CA GLU A 104 -73.75 -36.66 -2.50
C GLU A 104 -72.63 -36.22 -3.46
N LEU A 105 -72.92 -35.28 -4.37
CA LEU A 105 -71.90 -34.72 -5.27
C LEU A 105 -70.82 -33.95 -4.51
N ARG A 106 -71.18 -33.20 -3.46
CA ARG A 106 -70.19 -32.48 -2.62
C ARG A 106 -69.29 -33.43 -1.85
N GLU A 107 -69.83 -34.52 -1.33
CA GLU A 107 -69.06 -35.54 -0.63
C GLU A 107 -68.13 -36.30 -1.58
N ALA A 108 -68.65 -36.71 -2.75
CA ALA A 108 -67.88 -37.39 -3.79
C ALA A 108 -66.75 -36.52 -4.38
N LEU A 109 -66.93 -35.19 -4.44
CA LEU A 109 -65.89 -34.26 -4.88
C LEU A 109 -64.87 -33.95 -3.78
N ASN A 110 -65.30 -33.66 -2.56
CA ASN A 110 -64.39 -33.19 -1.51
C ASN A 110 -63.42 -34.27 -1.01
N ALA A 111 -63.86 -35.51 -0.85
CA ALA A 111 -63.02 -36.56 -0.28
C ALA A 111 -61.76 -36.90 -1.12
N PRO A 112 -61.86 -37.20 -2.44
CA PRO A 112 -60.68 -37.50 -3.25
C PRO A 112 -59.84 -36.25 -3.58
N VAL A 113 -60.47 -35.08 -3.74
CA VAL A 113 -59.75 -33.84 -4.08
C VAL A 113 -58.88 -33.36 -2.90
N HIS A 114 -59.37 -33.45 -1.66
CA HIS A 114 -58.60 -33.05 -0.48
C HIS A 114 -57.36 -33.94 -0.28
N VAL A 115 -57.51 -35.26 -0.43
CA VAL A 115 -56.39 -36.21 -0.27
C VAL A 115 -55.32 -36.04 -1.34
N VAL A 116 -55.72 -35.77 -2.60
CA VAL A 116 -54.76 -35.55 -3.70
C VAL A 116 -54.06 -34.20 -3.55
N LEU A 117 -54.79 -33.14 -3.20
CA LEU A 117 -54.21 -31.81 -2.99
C LEU A 117 -53.22 -31.80 -1.82
N ASP A 118 -53.55 -32.42 -0.69
CA ASP A 118 -52.64 -32.52 0.45
C ASP A 118 -51.38 -33.32 0.11
N ALA A 119 -51.53 -34.47 -0.55
CA ALA A 119 -50.40 -35.30 -0.96
C ALA A 119 -49.51 -34.61 -2.01
N ASP A 120 -50.09 -33.82 -2.92
CA ASP A 120 -49.32 -33.06 -3.90
C ASP A 120 -48.66 -31.82 -3.27
N LEU A 121 -49.30 -31.17 -2.30
CA LEU A 121 -48.69 -30.10 -1.51
C LEU A 121 -47.47 -30.63 -0.74
N GLU A 122 -47.64 -31.71 0.04
CA GLU A 122 -46.55 -32.33 0.80
C GLU A 122 -45.38 -32.74 -0.11
N ARG A 123 -45.66 -33.34 -1.27
CA ARG A 123 -44.62 -33.68 -2.27
C ARG A 123 -43.90 -32.44 -2.81
N THR A 124 -44.60 -31.35 -3.05
CA THR A 124 -43.98 -30.11 -3.56
C THR A 124 -43.12 -29.44 -2.50
N GLU A 125 -43.56 -29.45 -1.24
CA GLU A 125 -42.78 -28.94 -0.10
C GLU A 125 -41.53 -29.79 0.14
N ASP A 126 -41.65 -31.12 0.13
CA ASP A 126 -40.51 -32.03 0.26
C ASP A 126 -39.49 -31.86 -0.87
N ALA A 127 -39.97 -31.72 -2.12
CA ALA A 127 -39.09 -31.48 -3.27
C ALA A 127 -38.37 -30.13 -3.17
N GLN A 128 -39.06 -29.09 -2.69
CA GLN A 128 -38.46 -27.76 -2.50
C GLN A 128 -37.45 -27.75 -1.33
N ILE A 129 -37.74 -28.44 -0.24
CA ILE A 129 -36.83 -28.62 0.90
C ILE A 129 -35.58 -29.39 0.47
N ALA A 130 -35.72 -30.45 -0.33
CA ALA A 130 -34.60 -31.22 -0.86
C ALA A 130 -33.70 -30.37 -1.77
N GLU A 131 -34.27 -29.58 -2.68
CA GLU A 131 -33.51 -28.70 -3.57
C GLU A 131 -32.81 -27.58 -2.79
N LEU A 132 -33.48 -26.93 -1.83
CA LEU A 132 -32.85 -25.93 -0.96
C LEU A 132 -31.72 -26.54 -0.12
N SER A 133 -31.90 -27.76 0.39
CA SER A 133 -30.85 -28.47 1.13
C SER A 133 -29.64 -28.78 0.25
N ARG A 134 -29.87 -29.17 -1.01
CA ARG A 134 -28.81 -29.39 -2.00
C ARG A 134 -28.04 -28.10 -2.29
N GLN A 135 -28.75 -27.01 -2.53
CA GLN A 135 -28.13 -25.69 -2.78
C GLN A 135 -27.35 -25.20 -1.57
N LEU A 136 -27.86 -25.42 -0.36
CA LEU A 136 -27.20 -25.04 0.88
C LEU A 136 -25.91 -25.86 1.10
N GLU A 137 -25.93 -27.15 0.79
CA GLU A 137 -24.74 -27.99 0.88
C GLU A 137 -23.70 -27.65 -0.18
N GLU A 138 -24.14 -27.31 -1.40
CA GLU A 138 -23.27 -26.81 -2.46
C GLU A 138 -22.60 -25.48 -2.07
N ALA A 139 -23.38 -24.53 -1.54
CA ALA A 139 -22.87 -23.25 -1.05
C ALA A 139 -21.89 -23.43 0.13
N ARG A 140 -22.18 -24.36 1.06
CA ARG A 140 -21.25 -24.72 2.13
C ARG A 140 -19.95 -25.29 1.57
N GLY A 141 -20.01 -26.20 0.60
CA GLY A 141 -18.85 -26.75 -0.07
C GLY A 141 -17.98 -25.68 -0.73
N GLN A 142 -18.60 -24.73 -1.43
CA GLN A 142 -17.90 -23.59 -2.04
C GLN A 142 -17.25 -22.68 -0.98
N LEU A 143 -17.93 -22.39 0.13
CA LEU A 143 -17.37 -21.60 1.23
C LEU A 143 -16.18 -22.30 1.90
N VAL A 144 -16.24 -23.62 2.09
CA VAL A 144 -15.12 -24.40 2.65
C VAL A 144 -13.92 -24.38 1.68
N ALA A 145 -14.15 -24.57 0.38
CA ALA A 145 -13.09 -24.55 -0.62
C ALA A 145 -12.41 -23.17 -0.73
N THR A 146 -13.20 -22.09 -0.77
CA THR A 146 -12.67 -20.72 -0.82
C THR A 146 -11.92 -20.34 0.45
N ARG A 147 -12.41 -20.76 1.62
CA ARG A 147 -11.71 -20.58 2.90
C ARG A 147 -10.38 -21.33 2.91
N ALA A 148 -10.35 -22.58 2.46
CA ALA A 148 -9.12 -23.37 2.40
C ALA A 148 -8.06 -22.71 1.48
N LEU A 149 -8.50 -22.16 0.34
CA LEU A 149 -7.62 -21.42 -0.56
C LEU A 149 -7.08 -20.14 0.08
N ALA A 150 -7.94 -19.36 0.74
CA ALA A 150 -7.53 -18.15 1.46
C ALA A 150 -6.54 -18.46 2.59
N ASP A 151 -6.79 -19.51 3.37
CA ASP A 151 -5.91 -19.96 4.45
C ASP A 151 -4.53 -20.39 3.90
N ALA A 152 -4.49 -21.07 2.76
CA ALA A 152 -3.25 -21.42 2.07
C ALA A 152 -2.48 -20.17 1.60
N THR A 153 -3.15 -19.21 0.96
CA THR A 153 -2.53 -17.94 0.54
C THR A 153 -1.98 -17.15 1.73
N ILE A 154 -2.73 -17.08 2.84
CA ILE A 154 -2.27 -16.41 4.07
C ILE A 154 -1.03 -17.12 4.63
N ALA A 155 -0.98 -18.45 4.60
CA ALA A 155 0.16 -19.21 5.07
C ALA A 155 1.43 -18.94 4.22
N ASP A 156 1.28 -18.88 2.90
CA ASP A 156 2.39 -18.59 1.98
C ASP A 156 2.90 -17.14 2.14
N LEU A 157 2.01 -16.15 2.19
CA LEU A 157 2.38 -14.75 2.44
C LEU A 157 3.09 -14.58 3.80
N ARG A 158 2.67 -15.31 4.83
CA ARG A 158 3.36 -15.32 6.13
C ARG A 158 4.73 -15.97 6.04
N ARG A 159 4.92 -16.99 5.20
CA ARG A 159 6.23 -17.60 4.97
C ARG A 159 7.17 -16.62 4.27
N GLU A 160 6.70 -15.94 3.22
CA GLU A 160 7.46 -14.90 2.51
C GLU A 160 7.83 -13.72 3.42
N ALA A 161 6.88 -13.22 4.21
CA ALA A 161 7.13 -12.12 5.15
C ALA A 161 8.25 -12.48 6.14
N ARG A 162 8.24 -13.70 6.69
CA ARG A 162 9.31 -14.19 7.58
C ARG A 162 10.66 -14.31 6.86
N GLY A 163 10.67 -14.78 5.61
CA GLY A 163 11.88 -14.86 4.79
C GLY A 163 12.47 -13.47 4.53
N ASN A 164 11.64 -12.52 4.13
CA ASN A 164 12.04 -11.14 3.90
C ASN A 164 12.55 -10.45 5.17
N GLU A 165 11.91 -10.71 6.32
CA GLU A 165 12.38 -10.18 7.61
C GLU A 165 13.74 -10.74 7.99
N ALA A 166 13.97 -12.05 7.83
CA ALA A 166 15.27 -12.66 8.06
C ALA A 166 16.36 -12.10 7.14
N GLN A 167 16.04 -11.92 5.85
CA GLN A 167 16.96 -11.29 4.89
C GLN A 167 17.28 -9.85 5.26
N ARG A 168 16.27 -9.08 5.69
CA ARG A 168 16.46 -7.69 6.12
C ARG A 168 17.36 -7.59 7.35
N GLU A 169 17.19 -8.48 8.32
CA GLU A 169 18.05 -8.54 9.50
C GLU A 169 19.47 -9.00 9.15
N GLY A 170 19.64 -9.91 8.18
CA GLY A 170 20.95 -10.26 7.62
C GLY A 170 21.66 -9.05 7.02
N LEU A 171 20.99 -8.35 6.11
CA LEU A 171 21.53 -7.15 5.45
C LEU A 171 21.84 -6.02 6.44
N LYS A 172 21.04 -5.84 7.50
CA LYS A 172 21.34 -4.85 8.55
C LYS A 172 22.61 -5.19 9.31
N LYS A 173 22.85 -6.47 9.61
CA LYS A 173 24.09 -6.90 10.29
C LYS A 173 25.30 -6.70 9.39
N GLU A 174 25.20 -7.03 8.12
CA GLU A 174 26.25 -6.77 7.13
C GLU A 174 26.53 -5.28 6.95
N LEU A 175 25.50 -4.44 6.92
CA LEU A 175 25.66 -2.99 6.87
C LEU A 175 26.38 -2.46 8.12
N ALA A 176 26.04 -2.99 9.30
CA ALA A 176 26.68 -2.59 10.56
C ALA A 176 28.17 -2.97 10.58
N SER A 177 28.52 -4.20 10.16
CA SER A 177 29.92 -4.63 10.08
C SER A 177 30.71 -3.83 9.04
N ALA A 178 30.11 -3.55 7.88
CA ALA A 178 30.74 -2.72 6.85
C ALA A 178 31.01 -1.29 7.33
N ARG A 179 30.08 -0.69 8.09
CA ARG A 179 30.28 0.63 8.71
C ARG A 179 31.43 0.63 9.70
N GLN A 180 31.49 -0.37 10.58
CA GLN A 180 32.57 -0.50 11.55
C GLN A 180 33.94 -0.66 10.87
N ALA A 181 34.01 -1.46 9.80
CA ALA A 181 35.25 -1.60 9.03
C ALA A 181 35.68 -0.29 8.38
N LEU A 182 34.72 0.50 7.87
CA LEU A 182 34.99 1.79 7.25
C LEU A 182 35.50 2.82 8.27
N GLU A 183 34.93 2.85 9.47
CA GLU A 183 35.41 3.68 10.57
C GLU A 183 36.86 3.33 10.96
N GLY A 184 37.19 2.03 11.03
CA GLY A 184 38.56 1.57 11.30
C GLY A 184 39.56 2.04 10.23
N LEU A 185 39.22 1.87 8.94
CA LEU A 185 40.07 2.33 7.85
C LEU A 185 40.26 3.86 7.83
N GLN A 186 39.23 4.62 8.19
CA GLN A 186 39.33 6.07 8.30
C GLN A 186 40.28 6.50 9.44
N GLN A 187 40.25 5.82 10.58
CA GLN A 187 41.17 6.07 11.68
C GLN A 187 42.61 5.75 11.27
N GLU A 188 42.86 4.60 10.62
CA GLU A 188 44.18 4.24 10.11
C GLU A 188 44.71 5.27 9.10
N LEU A 189 43.86 5.76 8.20
CA LEU A 189 44.25 6.82 7.25
C LEU A 189 44.60 8.12 7.97
N LEU A 190 43.78 8.56 8.94
CA LEU A 190 44.07 9.76 9.72
C LEU A 190 45.39 9.65 10.50
N GLU A 191 45.67 8.49 11.08
CA GLU A 191 46.94 8.23 11.77
C GLU A 191 48.12 8.24 10.80
N ARG A 192 47.98 7.63 9.62
CA ARG A 192 49.02 7.69 8.57
C ARG A 192 49.26 9.11 8.06
N THR A 193 48.21 9.89 7.85
CA THR A 193 48.33 11.30 7.44
C THR A 193 49.01 12.12 8.53
N ARG A 194 48.59 11.99 9.79
CA ARG A 194 49.26 12.67 10.92
C ARG A 194 50.73 12.26 11.07
N GLY A 195 51.03 10.98 10.88
CA GLY A 195 52.41 10.47 10.88
C GLY A 195 53.24 11.07 9.74
N SER A 196 52.67 11.20 8.54
CA SER A 196 53.30 11.84 7.40
C SER A 196 53.55 13.33 7.65
N ASP A 197 52.56 14.06 8.17
CA ASP A 197 52.69 15.47 8.52
C ASP A 197 53.79 15.70 9.56
N LEU A 198 53.84 14.86 10.61
CA LEU A 198 54.89 14.93 11.62
C LEU A 198 56.26 14.62 11.03
N GLN A 199 56.37 13.61 10.17
CA GLN A 199 57.61 13.28 9.47
C GLN A 199 58.11 14.46 8.61
N VAL A 200 57.20 15.13 7.90
CA VAL A 200 57.53 16.34 7.12
C VAL A 200 58.05 17.45 8.04
N GLN A 201 57.39 17.70 9.17
CA GLN A 201 57.81 18.71 10.14
C GLN A 201 59.18 18.40 10.76
N LEU A 202 59.43 17.16 11.17
CA LEU A 202 60.70 16.74 11.76
C LEU A 202 61.86 16.87 10.74
N LYS A 203 61.60 16.51 9.48
CA LYS A 203 62.57 16.75 8.40
C LYS A 203 62.79 18.24 8.17
N GLN A 204 61.74 19.06 8.10
CA GLN A 204 61.88 20.50 7.90
C GLN A 204 62.73 21.14 9.01
N MET A 205 62.51 20.75 10.26
CA MET A 205 63.33 21.20 11.40
C MET A 205 64.82 20.84 11.23
N ALA A 206 65.11 19.65 10.72
CA ALA A 206 66.48 19.24 10.41
C ALA A 206 67.09 20.07 9.27
N LEU A 207 66.31 20.41 8.24
CA LEU A 207 66.76 21.29 7.15
C LEU A 207 67.00 22.73 7.62
N ASP A 208 66.14 23.25 8.48
CA ASP A 208 66.30 24.59 9.06
C ASP A 208 67.59 24.67 9.89
N ALA A 209 67.94 23.59 10.61
CA ALA A 209 69.17 23.49 11.37
C ALA A 209 70.46 23.54 10.52
N THR A 210 70.37 23.22 9.22
CA THR A 210 71.51 23.39 8.28
C THR A 210 71.58 24.79 7.67
N GLY A 211 70.65 25.68 8.00
CA GLY A 211 70.49 26.97 7.34
C GLY A 211 69.86 26.85 5.94
N ASN A 212 69.02 25.82 5.73
CA ASN A 212 68.42 25.48 4.43
C ASN A 212 69.46 25.15 3.35
N ASP A 213 70.48 24.37 3.72
CA ASP A 213 71.52 23.93 2.78
C ASP A 213 70.89 23.12 1.62
N SER A 214 71.09 23.61 0.40
CA SER A 214 70.53 23.02 -0.82
C SER A 214 71.10 21.64 -1.14
N THR A 215 72.26 21.28 -0.58
CA THR A 215 72.89 19.96 -0.74
C THR A 215 72.34 18.94 0.26
N PHE A 216 71.81 19.38 1.40
CA PHE A 216 71.16 18.50 2.38
C PHE A 216 69.72 18.16 2.00
N ALA A 217 68.99 19.12 1.44
CA ALA A 217 67.59 18.96 1.03
C ALA A 217 67.29 17.71 0.17
N PRO A 218 68.09 17.34 -0.86
CA PRO A 218 67.87 16.09 -1.60
C PRO A 218 68.15 14.85 -0.75
N VAL A 219 69.21 14.85 0.06
CA VAL A 219 69.56 13.73 0.94
C VAL A 219 68.46 13.47 1.96
N LEU A 220 67.96 14.54 2.58
CA LEU A 220 66.87 14.48 3.55
C LEU A 220 65.56 13.94 2.95
N ARG A 221 65.30 14.20 1.66
CA ARG A 221 64.13 13.62 0.97
C ARG A 221 64.23 12.10 0.90
N GLU A 222 65.42 11.56 0.62
CA GLU A 222 65.69 10.12 0.49
C GLU A 222 65.81 9.37 1.83
N LEU A 223 66.12 10.07 2.92
CA LEU A 223 66.22 9.48 4.26
C LEU A 223 64.83 9.25 4.84
N GLU A 224 64.42 8.00 4.99
CA GLU A 224 63.14 7.65 5.64
C GLU A 224 63.28 7.67 7.16
N LEU A 225 62.31 8.25 7.88
CA LEU A 225 62.26 8.20 9.34
C LEU A 225 61.81 6.81 9.79
N SER A 226 62.76 5.87 9.85
CA SER A 226 62.55 4.50 10.30
C SER A 226 63.53 4.14 11.43
N GLY A 227 63.31 3.00 12.10
CA GLY A 227 64.25 2.49 13.11
C GLY A 227 65.65 2.16 12.56
N GLU A 228 65.79 2.04 11.24
CA GLU A 228 67.05 1.74 10.57
C GLU A 228 67.81 3.01 10.13
N LEU A 229 67.21 4.19 10.29
CA LEU A 229 67.82 5.46 9.88
C LEU A 229 69.26 5.65 10.41
N PRO A 230 69.61 5.27 11.66
CA PRO A 230 70.98 5.39 12.15
C PRO A 230 72.02 4.60 11.36
N LEU A 231 71.62 3.48 10.73
CA LEU A 231 72.50 2.73 9.83
C LEU A 231 72.77 3.50 8.54
N ARG A 232 71.71 4.08 7.95
CA ARG A 232 71.80 4.88 6.71
C ARG A 232 72.59 6.17 6.93
N VAL A 233 72.28 6.90 8.00
CA VAL A 233 73.01 8.11 8.40
C VAL A 233 74.47 7.80 8.70
N GLY A 234 74.75 6.65 9.34
CA GLY A 234 76.12 6.20 9.58
C GLY A 234 76.94 6.00 8.30
N ARG A 235 76.36 5.35 7.27
CA ARG A 235 77.02 5.19 5.96
C ARG A 235 77.21 6.53 5.25
N LEU A 236 76.18 7.36 5.24
CA LEU A 236 76.26 8.72 4.69
C LEU A 236 77.39 9.53 5.32
N LEU A 237 77.56 9.42 6.65
CA LEU A 237 78.67 10.06 7.35
C LEU A 237 80.04 9.47 6.96
N GLU A 238 80.16 8.14 6.86
CA GLU A 238 81.39 7.48 6.39
C GLU A 238 81.82 8.03 5.01
N ASP A 239 80.89 8.11 4.06
CA ASP A 239 81.16 8.60 2.71
C ASP A 239 81.62 10.07 2.71
N ARG A 240 80.98 10.90 3.54
CA ARG A 240 81.32 12.32 3.69
C ARG A 240 82.70 12.52 4.32
N LEU A 241 83.03 11.74 5.35
CA LEU A 241 84.34 11.79 5.99
C LEU A 241 85.44 11.27 5.08
N ARG A 242 85.21 10.19 4.34
CA ARG A 242 86.17 9.70 3.33
C ARG A 242 86.49 10.78 2.31
N TRP A 243 85.46 11.48 1.84
CA TRP A 243 85.66 12.55 0.87
C TRP A 243 86.40 13.75 1.47
N LEU A 244 86.08 14.16 2.70
CA LEU A 244 86.80 15.20 3.44
C LEU A 244 88.29 14.85 3.63
N LEU A 245 88.60 13.58 3.86
CA LEU A 245 89.95 13.07 4.09
C LEU A 245 90.68 12.63 2.81
N HIS A 246 90.05 12.76 1.64
CA HIS A 246 90.57 12.27 0.35
C HIS A 246 90.94 10.78 0.35
N ARG A 247 90.12 9.95 1.02
CA ARG A 247 90.33 8.50 1.15
C ARG A 247 89.52 7.71 0.13
N PRO A 248 90.12 6.72 -0.56
CA PRO A 248 89.39 5.84 -1.47
C PRO A 248 88.53 4.84 -0.69
N GLU A 249 87.41 4.41 -1.29
CA GLU A 249 86.50 3.43 -0.69
C GLU A 249 87.15 2.03 -0.50
N SER A 250 88.25 1.76 -1.21
CA SER A 250 89.01 0.51 -1.07
C SER A 250 89.72 0.36 0.29
N GLU A 251 89.93 1.47 1.02
CA GLU A 251 90.49 1.44 2.37
C GLU A 251 89.40 1.09 3.40
N ARG A 252 89.63 0.00 4.15
CA ARG A 252 88.70 -0.49 5.19
C ARG A 252 88.87 0.26 6.51
N ASP A 253 88.79 1.59 6.46
CA ASP A 253 88.72 2.41 7.66
C ASP A 253 87.33 2.30 8.28
N SER A 254 87.29 2.04 9.60
CA SER A 254 86.02 2.09 10.33
C SER A 254 85.57 3.54 10.51
N LEU A 255 84.27 3.76 10.76
CA LEU A 255 83.77 5.10 11.11
C LEU A 255 84.52 5.71 12.30
N TYR A 256 85.04 4.91 13.23
CA TYR A 256 85.88 5.43 14.31
C TYR A 256 87.20 6.01 13.79
N ASP A 257 87.88 5.28 12.91
CA ASP A 257 89.18 5.67 12.37
C ASP A 257 89.04 6.95 11.52
N LEU A 258 87.98 7.05 10.72
CA LEU A 258 87.68 8.26 9.94
C LEU A 258 87.44 9.48 10.84
N ILE A 259 86.69 9.33 11.94
CA ILE A 259 86.46 10.43 12.89
C ILE A 259 87.77 10.82 13.60
N GLN A 260 88.58 9.84 14.01
CA GLN A 260 89.85 10.10 14.68
C GLN A 260 90.83 10.83 13.74
N GLN A 261 90.97 10.38 12.50
CA GLN A 261 91.80 11.05 11.49
C GLN A 261 91.33 12.49 11.24
N ALA A 262 90.02 12.72 11.12
CA ALA A 262 89.47 14.07 10.95
C ALA A 262 89.73 14.97 12.17
N THR A 263 89.79 14.39 13.37
CA THR A 263 90.13 15.10 14.61
C THR A 263 91.62 15.43 14.66
N ASP A 264 92.49 14.47 14.34
CA ASP A 264 93.95 14.63 14.38
C ASP A 264 94.44 15.64 13.33
N LEU A 265 93.74 15.73 12.19
CA LEU A 265 94.02 16.72 11.14
C LEU A 265 93.33 18.08 11.38
N GLU A 266 92.56 18.22 12.47
CA GLU A 266 91.81 19.43 12.82
C GLU A 266 90.89 19.94 11.69
N VAL A 267 90.39 19.04 10.83
CA VAL A 267 89.51 19.39 9.70
C VAL A 267 88.04 19.53 10.10
N LEU A 268 87.67 19.10 11.32
CA LEU A 268 86.34 19.26 11.90
C LEU A 268 86.43 19.97 13.26
N PRO A 269 85.50 20.88 13.57
CA PRO A 269 85.42 21.46 14.90
C PRO A 269 85.00 20.41 15.94
N ARG A 270 85.32 20.67 17.21
CA ARG A 270 85.03 19.74 18.31
C ARG A 270 83.56 19.33 18.38
N ASP A 271 82.63 20.28 18.20
CA ASP A 271 81.20 20.00 18.25
C ASP A 271 80.77 19.05 17.12
N ALA A 272 81.36 19.19 15.92
CA ALA A 272 81.12 18.29 14.79
C ALA A 272 81.66 16.87 15.06
N VAL A 273 82.83 16.75 15.69
CA VAL A 273 83.40 15.47 16.13
C VAL A 273 82.47 14.78 17.13
N ASP A 274 81.91 15.52 18.08
CA ASP A 274 80.95 15.00 19.06
C ASP A 274 79.67 14.48 18.38
N MET A 275 79.13 15.21 17.39
CA MET A 275 77.98 14.75 16.60
C MET A 275 78.30 13.48 15.79
N ALA A 276 79.49 13.41 15.18
CA ALA A 276 79.95 12.24 14.45
C ALA A 276 80.05 11.00 15.36
N HIS A 277 80.59 11.16 16.57
CA HIS A 277 80.64 10.09 17.57
C HIS A 277 79.27 9.70 18.10
N LEU A 278 78.32 10.64 18.23
CA LEU A 278 76.94 10.35 18.59
C LEU A 278 76.30 9.44 17.53
N ILE A 279 76.39 9.80 16.25
CA ILE A 279 75.88 8.99 15.13
C ILE A 279 76.47 7.58 15.18
N ARG A 280 77.80 7.46 15.32
CA ARG A 280 78.50 6.16 15.46
C ARG A 280 77.93 5.33 16.60
N ARG A 281 77.73 5.92 17.78
CA ARG A 281 77.24 5.22 18.97
C ARG A 281 75.82 4.70 18.78
N GLN A 282 74.94 5.51 18.21
CA GLN A 282 73.55 5.10 17.97
C GLN A 282 73.46 4.02 16.88
N ARG A 283 74.21 4.17 15.78
CA ARG A 283 74.35 3.15 14.73
C ARG A 283 74.76 1.80 15.33
N ASN A 284 75.82 1.77 16.14
CA ASN A 284 76.32 0.52 16.73
C ASN A 284 75.29 -0.12 17.68
N THR A 285 74.55 0.70 18.43
CA THR A 285 73.49 0.19 19.32
C THR A 285 72.40 -0.55 18.55
N ILE A 286 71.99 -0.02 17.38
CA ILE A 286 70.98 -0.63 16.52
C ILE A 286 71.55 -1.82 15.74
N ALA A 287 72.76 -1.67 15.17
CA ALA A 287 73.41 -2.72 14.38
C ALA A 287 73.64 -4.01 15.16
N HIS A 288 73.95 -3.92 16.46
CA HIS A 288 74.16 -5.10 17.31
C HIS A 288 72.87 -5.59 17.99
N ALA A 289 71.70 -5.04 17.63
CA ALA A 289 70.39 -5.30 18.25
C ALA A 289 70.42 -5.25 19.79
N ALA A 290 71.38 -4.52 20.36
CA ALA A 290 71.60 -4.42 21.80
C ALA A 290 70.71 -3.35 22.45
N GLY A 291 69.94 -2.61 21.64
CA GLY A 291 69.04 -1.55 22.10
C GLY A 291 67.62 -2.06 22.37
N TYR A 292 66.97 -1.46 23.37
CA TYR A 292 65.52 -1.59 23.59
C TYR A 292 64.76 -1.04 22.38
N GLU A 293 64.08 -1.92 21.63
CA GLU A 293 63.41 -1.62 20.35
C GLU A 293 62.48 -0.39 20.38
N PRO A 294 61.70 -0.13 21.45
CA PRO A 294 60.90 1.09 21.56
C PRO A 294 61.70 2.41 21.50
N THR A 295 63.02 2.37 21.68
CA THR A 295 63.89 3.55 21.57
C THR A 295 64.35 3.85 20.15
N PHE A 296 64.13 2.96 19.18
CA PHE A 296 64.74 3.06 17.85
C PHE A 296 64.33 4.35 17.14
N MET A 297 63.05 4.73 17.18
CA MET A 297 62.58 5.97 16.55
C MET A 297 63.24 7.22 17.14
N VAL A 298 63.40 7.29 18.46
CA VAL A 298 64.06 8.42 19.13
C VAL A 298 65.54 8.47 18.75
N ARG A 299 66.21 7.32 18.65
CA ARG A 299 67.61 7.23 18.18
C ARG A 299 67.75 7.66 16.72
N SER A 300 66.77 7.35 15.88
CA SER A 300 66.69 7.85 14.51
C SER A 300 66.63 9.37 14.46
N LEU A 301 65.78 9.99 15.29
CA LEU A 301 65.69 11.45 15.39
C LEU A 301 67.00 12.07 15.90
N LEU A 302 67.65 11.45 16.89
CA LEU A 302 68.97 11.88 17.37
C LEU A 302 70.02 11.85 16.24
N CYS A 303 70.07 10.79 15.44
CA CYS A 303 70.99 10.71 14.31
C CYS A 303 70.65 11.72 13.21
N LEU A 304 69.36 11.93 12.91
CA LEU A 304 68.94 12.92 11.92
C LEU A 304 69.43 14.32 12.32
N TYR A 305 69.15 14.75 13.55
CA TYR A 305 69.54 16.08 14.01
C TYR A 305 71.05 16.23 14.21
N ALA A 306 71.73 15.19 14.68
CA ALA A 306 73.19 15.20 14.73
C ALA A 306 73.80 15.34 13.32
N MET A 307 73.22 14.68 12.31
CA MET A 307 73.67 14.83 10.93
C MET A 307 73.39 16.22 10.38
N ALA A 308 72.23 16.80 10.69
CA ALA A 308 71.90 18.16 10.31
C ALA A 308 72.86 19.19 10.92
N LEU A 309 73.16 19.07 12.21
CA LEU A 309 74.13 19.96 12.89
C LEU A 309 75.55 19.79 12.37
N LEU A 310 75.92 18.57 11.95
CA LEU A 310 77.22 18.26 11.38
C LEU A 310 77.34 18.70 9.91
N TRP A 311 76.24 18.77 9.17
CA TRP A 311 76.23 18.96 7.72
C TRP A 311 77.00 20.20 7.24
N PRO A 312 76.89 21.39 7.88
CA PRO A 312 77.60 22.59 7.43
C PRO A 312 79.12 22.46 7.42
N GLU A 313 79.67 21.59 8.27
CA GLU A 313 81.11 21.32 8.41
C GLU A 313 81.60 20.22 7.45
N LEU A 314 80.68 19.55 6.75
CA LEU A 314 80.99 18.54 5.76
C LEU A 314 81.10 19.17 4.36
N PRO A 315 81.93 18.58 3.48
CA PRO A 315 82.13 19.15 2.17
C PRO A 315 80.84 19.06 1.30
N ARG A 316 80.61 20.09 0.47
CA ARG A 316 79.33 20.41 -0.21
C ARG A 316 79.12 19.82 -1.62
N GLY A 317 79.96 18.89 -2.06
CA GLY A 317 79.83 18.18 -3.35
C GLY A 317 78.99 16.89 -3.26
N GLN A 318 78.51 16.36 -4.37
CA GLN A 318 77.83 15.05 -4.40
C GLN A 318 78.86 13.91 -4.53
N PRO A 319 78.78 12.86 -3.68
CA PRO A 319 79.45 11.58 -3.97
C PRO A 319 78.91 10.91 -5.26
N TRP A 320 77.67 11.21 -5.64
CA TRP A 320 76.87 10.41 -6.58
C TRP A 320 76.94 10.84 -8.05
N ALA A 321 77.62 11.94 -8.38
CA ALA A 321 77.58 12.51 -9.74
C ALA A 321 78.66 11.98 -10.68
N GLU A 322 79.74 11.38 -10.17
CA GLU A 322 80.88 10.97 -11.01
C GLU A 322 81.16 9.46 -11.04
N GLN A 323 80.47 8.64 -10.23
CA GLN A 323 80.66 7.19 -10.27
C GLN A 323 79.32 6.45 -10.26
N GLY A 324 78.91 6.06 -11.48
CA GLY A 324 78.07 4.91 -11.83
C GLY A 324 77.00 4.45 -10.85
N GLY A 325 75.75 4.68 -11.24
CA GLY A 325 74.58 3.81 -11.04
C GLY A 325 74.58 2.88 -9.82
N LEU A 326 73.68 3.19 -8.88
CA LEU A 326 73.10 2.28 -7.89
C LEU A 326 73.23 0.80 -8.30
N ARG A 327 74.26 0.13 -7.80
CA ARG A 327 74.30 -1.33 -7.80
C ARG A 327 73.44 -1.78 -6.63
N GLU A 328 72.25 -2.25 -6.95
CA GLU A 328 71.43 -3.08 -6.09
C GLU A 328 72.27 -4.30 -5.64
N SER A 329 72.23 -4.58 -4.33
CA SER A 329 72.63 -5.86 -3.74
C SER A 329 71.75 -6.12 -2.53
#